data_AF-A0A4Y9PJH5-F1
#
_entry.id   AF-A0A4Y9PJH5-F1
#
_cell.length_a   1.000
_cell.length_b   1.000
_cell.length_c   1.000
_cell.angle_alpha   90.00
_cell.angle_beta   90.00
_cell.angle_gamma   90.00
#
_symmetry.space_group_name_H-M   'P 1'
#
loop_
_entity.id
_entity.type
_entity.pdbx_description
1 polymer ?
#
loop_
_entity_poly.entity_id
_entity_poly.type
_entity_poly.pdbx_seq_one_letter_code
_entity_poly.pdbx_strand_id
1 'polypeptide(L)'
;MRAFRNEFEEQFVIMVRRVGAAVLAVAAFAVWFLLAPDEPVIQAPTPVSDRSSEIDAALSAYELNNARTQGAPQQAVVNGWLAKDLLTTMAEQQNEALTREAVPPPVFTSDDRIPALAGLLVLGLALALVTSEPRTADADPDAGVPRAQHDRELAAWTPEKG
;
A
#
# COMPACT_ATOMS: atom_id res chain seq x y z
N MET A 1 37.00 -34.49 -9.18
CA MET A 1 36.92 -33.41 -8.17
C MET A 1 35.84 -32.35 -8.45
N ARG A 2 35.48 -32.01 -9.70
CA ARG A 2 34.40 -31.03 -9.96
C ARG A 2 32.99 -31.55 -9.64
N ALA A 3 32.67 -32.80 -9.99
CA ALA A 3 31.34 -33.38 -9.74
C ALA A 3 30.97 -33.44 -8.23
N PHE A 4 31.91 -33.85 -7.39
CA PHE A 4 31.71 -33.92 -5.93
C PHE A 4 31.45 -32.57 -5.25
N ARG A 5 31.89 -31.46 -5.86
CA ARG A 5 31.66 -30.11 -5.31
C ARG A 5 30.24 -29.63 -5.58
N ASN A 6 29.67 -30.00 -6.72
CA ASN A 6 28.33 -29.56 -7.13
C ASN A 6 27.24 -30.22 -6.28
N GLU A 7 27.36 -31.53 -5.98
CA GLU A 7 26.42 -32.24 -5.10
C GLU A 7 26.39 -31.65 -3.68
N PHE A 8 27.55 -31.19 -3.20
CA PHE A 8 27.66 -30.56 -1.89
C PHE A 8 27.00 -29.18 -1.85
N GLU A 9 27.13 -28.40 -2.93
CA GLU A 9 26.50 -27.08 -3.07
C GLU A 9 24.98 -27.19 -3.15
N GLU A 10 24.44 -28.14 -3.92
CA GLU A 10 22.98 -28.38 -4.01
C GLU A 10 22.40 -28.81 -2.66
N GLN A 11 23.03 -29.77 -1.97
CA GLN A 11 22.58 -30.20 -0.64
C GLN A 11 22.66 -29.05 0.37
N PHE A 12 23.70 -28.24 0.30
CA PHE A 12 23.85 -27.06 1.15
C PHE A 12 22.72 -26.05 0.93
N VAL A 13 22.37 -25.74 -0.32
CA VAL A 13 21.27 -24.80 -0.65
C VAL A 13 19.92 -25.34 -0.18
N ILE A 14 19.64 -26.62 -0.40
CA ILE A 14 18.40 -27.27 0.08
C ILE A 14 18.32 -27.23 1.61
N MET A 15 19.44 -27.49 2.29
CA MET A 15 19.52 -27.45 3.74
C MET A 15 19.30 -26.03 4.28
N VAL A 16 19.95 -25.02 3.70
CA VAL A 16 19.76 -23.60 4.06
C VAL A 16 18.30 -23.18 3.88
N ARG A 17 17.65 -23.59 2.78
CA ARG A 17 16.22 -23.29 2.54
C ARG A 17 15.32 -23.91 3.61
N ARG A 18 15.55 -25.18 3.97
CA ARG A 18 14.74 -25.88 5.00
C ARG A 18 14.94 -25.28 6.38
N VAL A 19 16.18 -25.03 6.77
CA VAL A 19 16.51 -24.42 8.06
C VAL A 19 15.96 -23.00 8.14
N GLY A 20 16.16 -22.19 7.08
CA GLY A 20 15.64 -20.83 7.02
C GLY A 20 14.11 -20.77 7.06
N ALA A 21 13.42 -21.65 6.35
CA ALA A 21 11.95 -21.76 6.41
C ALA A 21 11.47 -22.14 7.81
N ALA A 22 12.15 -23.08 8.49
CA ALA A 22 11.81 -23.46 9.86
C ALA A 22 11.99 -22.29 10.84
N VAL A 23 13.10 -21.54 10.72
CA VAL A 23 13.35 -20.35 11.55
C VAL A 23 12.28 -19.28 11.33
N LEU A 24 11.91 -19.01 10.08
CA LEU A 24 10.86 -18.03 9.75
C LEU A 24 9.49 -18.46 10.28
N ALA A 25 9.16 -19.76 10.19
CA ALA A 25 7.92 -20.28 10.75
C ALA A 25 7.87 -20.07 12.27
N VAL A 26 8.95 -20.40 12.98
CA VAL A 26 9.05 -20.16 14.43
C VAL A 26 8.95 -18.68 14.76
N ALA A 27 9.61 -17.81 14.00
CA ALA A 27 9.52 -16.36 14.18
C ALA A 27 8.09 -15.82 13.96
N ALA A 28 7.38 -16.31 12.95
CA ALA A 28 5.99 -15.91 12.69
C ALA A 28 5.06 -16.34 13.83
N PHE A 29 5.23 -17.57 14.34
CA PHE A 29 4.51 -18.03 15.53
C PHE A 29 4.84 -17.18 16.75
N ALA A 30 6.12 -16.85 16.97
CA ALA A 30 6.54 -15.98 18.05
C ALA A 30 5.88 -14.60 17.96
N VAL A 31 5.87 -13.96 16.78
CA VAL A 31 5.19 -12.67 16.56
C VAL A 31 3.70 -12.77 16.86
N TRP A 32 3.02 -13.83 16.39
CA TRP A 32 1.59 -14.00 16.58
C TRP A 32 1.19 -14.12 18.06
N PHE A 33 1.99 -14.84 18.85
CA PHE A 33 1.65 -15.16 20.24
C PHE A 33 2.30 -14.25 21.27
N LEU A 34 3.47 -13.68 21.01
CA LEU A 34 4.23 -12.88 21.98
C LEU A 34 4.06 -11.38 21.79
N LEU A 35 3.74 -10.90 20.59
CA LEU A 35 3.53 -9.47 20.37
C LEU A 35 2.12 -9.13 20.86
N ALA A 36 1.99 -8.39 21.96
CA ALA A 36 0.69 -7.93 22.43
C ALA A 36 0.09 -6.92 21.44
N PRO A 37 -1.24 -6.86 21.28
CA PRO A 37 -1.87 -5.76 20.56
C PRO A 37 -1.53 -4.47 21.30
N ASP A 38 -1.18 -3.40 20.58
CA ASP A 38 -0.93 -2.13 21.23
C ASP A 38 -2.18 -1.62 21.93
N GLU A 39 -1.94 -0.92 23.05
CA GLU A 39 -3.00 -0.23 23.77
C GLU A 39 -3.67 0.77 22.81
N PRO A 40 -5.00 0.87 22.83
CA PRO A 40 -5.73 1.79 21.97
C PRO A 40 -5.22 3.21 22.18
N VAL A 41 -4.65 3.80 21.14
CA VAL A 41 -4.19 5.19 21.20
C VAL A 41 -5.40 6.08 21.02
N ILE A 42 -5.82 6.70 22.12
CA ILE A 42 -6.83 7.74 22.09
C ILE A 42 -6.18 8.99 21.50
N GLN A 43 -6.51 9.31 20.23
CA GLN A 43 -6.15 10.61 19.68
C GLN A 43 -6.92 11.68 20.44
N ALA A 44 -6.20 12.48 21.22
CA ALA A 44 -6.79 13.64 21.89
C ALA A 44 -7.42 14.55 20.82
N PRO A 45 -8.69 14.99 21.00
CA PRO A 45 -9.28 15.97 20.11
C PRO A 45 -8.36 17.18 19.98
N THR A 46 -8.07 17.62 18.76
CA THR A 46 -7.37 18.88 18.55
C THR A 46 -8.18 20.00 19.20
N PRO A 47 -7.58 20.82 20.08
CA PRO A 47 -8.31 21.89 20.74
C PRO A 47 -8.80 22.88 19.69
N VAL A 48 -10.12 23.01 19.58
CA VAL A 48 -10.75 24.10 18.82
C VAL A 48 -10.67 25.33 19.71
N SER A 49 -10.11 26.42 19.17
CA SER A 49 -10.05 27.71 19.84
C SER A 49 -11.23 28.57 19.43
N ASP A 50 -11.75 29.35 20.38
CA ASP A 50 -12.73 30.40 20.10
C ASP A 50 -12.10 31.47 19.20
N ARG A 51 -12.71 31.71 18.03
CA ARG A 51 -12.24 32.67 17.02
C ARG A 51 -13.15 33.89 16.90
N SER A 52 -14.13 34.07 17.79
CA SER A 52 -15.08 35.19 17.74
C SER A 52 -14.40 36.55 17.54
N SER A 53 -13.27 36.79 18.20
CA SER A 53 -12.51 38.05 18.03
C SER A 53 -11.90 38.25 16.64
N GLU A 54 -11.45 37.18 15.99
CA GLU A 54 -10.89 37.24 14.62
C GLU A 54 -11.99 37.52 13.60
N ILE A 55 -13.18 36.97 13.85
CA ILE A 55 -14.38 37.18 13.04
C ILE A 55 -14.85 38.62 13.17
N ASP A 56 -14.98 39.15 14.39
CA ASP A 56 -15.38 40.53 14.63
C ASP A 56 -14.40 41.52 13.95
N ALA A 57 -13.10 41.25 14.01
CA ALA A 57 -12.10 42.05 13.32
C ALA A 57 -12.29 42.02 11.80
N ALA A 58 -12.51 40.84 11.20
CA ALA A 58 -12.75 40.70 9.76
C ALA A 58 -14.05 41.38 9.31
N LEU A 59 -15.13 41.25 10.09
CA LEU A 59 -16.42 41.90 9.84
C LEU A 59 -16.29 43.42 9.90
N SER A 60 -15.57 43.94 10.89
CA SER A 60 -15.32 45.39 11.03
C SER A 60 -14.51 45.94 9.84
N ALA A 61 -13.48 45.21 9.38
CA ALA A 61 -12.68 45.58 8.23
C ALA A 61 -13.50 45.58 6.93
N TYR A 62 -14.43 44.62 6.81
CA TYR A 62 -15.36 44.55 5.69
C TYR A 62 -16.35 45.72 5.67
N GLU A 63 -16.95 46.07 6.80
CA GLU A 63 -17.83 47.24 6.91
C GLU A 63 -17.10 48.55 6.59
N LEU A 64 -15.87 48.70 7.08
CA LEU A 64 -15.02 49.85 6.79
C LEU A 64 -14.67 49.94 5.29
N ASN A 65 -14.45 48.80 4.63
CA ASN A 65 -14.18 48.75 3.19
C ASN A 65 -15.44 49.10 2.40
N ASN A 66 -16.57 48.49 2.74
CA ASN A 66 -17.86 48.75 2.09
C ASN A 66 -18.28 50.23 2.21
N ALA A 67 -18.05 50.84 3.38
CA ALA A 67 -18.29 52.27 3.60
C ALA A 67 -17.41 53.16 2.69
N ARG A 68 -16.20 52.71 2.35
CA ARG A 68 -15.26 53.41 1.46
C ARG A 68 -15.53 53.16 -0.03
N THR A 69 -16.31 52.14 -0.40
CA THR A 69 -16.58 51.76 -1.80
C THR A 69 -17.96 52.18 -2.31
N GLN A 70 -18.62 53.18 -1.72
CA GLN A 70 -19.85 53.78 -2.25
C GLN A 70 -19.60 54.34 -3.67
N GLY A 71 -19.82 53.50 -4.70
CA GLY A 71 -19.58 53.80 -6.12
C GLY A 71 -18.80 52.75 -6.93
N ALA A 72 -18.29 51.68 -6.32
CA ALA A 72 -17.54 50.62 -7.01
C ALA A 72 -18.45 49.57 -7.70
N PRO A 73 -17.96 48.85 -8.74
CA PRO A 73 -18.78 47.92 -9.55
C PRO A 73 -19.51 46.87 -8.71
N GLN A 74 -20.82 46.71 -8.94
CA GLN A 74 -21.72 45.87 -8.13
C GLN A 74 -21.27 44.40 -7.98
N GLN A 75 -20.44 43.90 -8.89
CA GLN A 75 -19.93 42.53 -8.87
C GLN A 75 -18.92 42.27 -7.72
N ALA A 76 -18.16 43.28 -7.30
CA ALA A 76 -17.24 43.17 -6.16
C ALA A 76 -18.00 43.15 -4.82
N VAL A 77 -19.12 43.89 -4.74
CA VAL A 77 -19.95 43.97 -3.55
C VAL A 77 -20.70 42.66 -3.31
N VAL A 78 -21.23 42.03 -4.37
CA VAL A 78 -21.92 40.73 -4.29
C VAL A 78 -20.97 39.62 -3.83
N ASN A 79 -19.76 39.55 -4.39
CA ASN A 79 -18.75 38.57 -3.97
C ASN A 79 -18.30 38.79 -2.52
N GLY A 80 -18.24 40.05 -2.06
CA GLY A 80 -17.93 40.37 -0.68
C GLY A 80 -19.01 39.93 0.30
N TRP A 81 -20.29 40.08 -0.06
CA TRP A 81 -21.41 39.67 0.79
C TRP A 81 -21.44 38.14 0.96
N LEU A 82 -21.20 37.41 -0.13
CA LEU A 82 -21.07 35.95 -0.09
C LEU A 82 -19.87 35.49 0.76
N ALA A 83 -18.73 36.17 0.67
CA ALA A 83 -17.57 35.87 1.49
C ALA A 83 -17.84 36.10 2.99
N LYS A 84 -18.54 37.18 3.33
CA LYS A 84 -18.99 37.48 4.70
C LYS A 84 -19.92 36.38 5.24
N ASP A 85 -20.89 35.97 4.44
CA ASP A 85 -21.87 34.95 4.80
C ASP A 85 -21.23 33.58 5.04
N LEU A 86 -20.30 33.17 4.16
CA LEU A 86 -19.51 31.95 4.33
C LEU A 86 -18.62 32.00 5.57
N LEU A 87 -17.93 33.12 5.83
CA LEU A 87 -17.08 33.27 7.02
C LEU A 87 -17.90 33.22 8.32
N THR A 88 -19.09 33.82 8.31
CA THR A 88 -20.02 33.80 9.46
C THR A 88 -20.54 32.38 9.71
N THR A 89 -20.93 31.67 8.65
CA THR A 89 -21.41 30.29 8.78
C THR A 89 -20.29 29.35 9.26
N MET A 90 -19.06 29.48 8.73
CA MET A 90 -17.92 28.67 9.17
C MET A 90 -17.57 28.92 10.64
N ALA A 91 -17.67 30.18 11.07
CA ALA A 91 -17.47 30.58 12.45
C ALA A 91 -18.51 29.97 13.39
N GLU A 92 -19.79 30.06 13.04
CA GLU A 92 -20.88 29.45 13.81
C GLU A 92 -20.69 27.94 13.93
N GLN A 93 -20.30 27.25 12.85
CA GLN A 93 -20.02 25.83 12.87
C GLN A 93 -18.82 25.46 13.76
N GLN A 94 -17.77 26.29 13.78
CA GLN A 94 -16.61 26.09 14.66
C GLN A 94 -16.95 26.35 16.13
N ASN A 95 -17.79 27.35 16.42
CA ASN A 95 -18.23 27.65 17.78
C ASN A 95 -19.27 26.64 18.30
N GLU A 96 -20.15 26.14 17.43
CA GLU A 96 -21.03 25.01 17.73
C GLU A 96 -20.19 23.77 18.10
N ALA A 97 -19.04 23.57 17.46
CA ALA A 97 -18.11 22.51 17.84
C ALA A 97 -17.49 22.68 19.25
N LEU A 98 -17.49 23.88 19.83
CA LEU A 98 -17.10 24.11 21.24
C LEU A 98 -18.18 23.72 22.24
N THR A 99 -19.45 23.74 21.84
CA THR A 99 -20.59 23.46 22.71
C THR A 99 -21.20 22.07 22.49
N ARG A 100 -20.84 21.41 21.39
CA ARG A 100 -21.24 20.03 21.09
C ARG A 100 -20.67 19.08 22.14
N GLU A 101 -21.49 18.13 22.58
CA GLU A 101 -21.08 17.02 23.45
C GLU A 101 -19.87 16.31 22.83
N ALA A 102 -18.83 16.11 23.65
CA ALA A 102 -17.57 15.52 23.17
C ALA A 102 -17.85 14.14 22.58
N VAL A 103 -17.82 14.04 21.25
CA VAL A 103 -17.86 12.75 20.57
C VAL A 103 -16.63 11.99 21.04
N PRO A 104 -16.79 10.76 21.59
CA PRO A 104 -15.66 9.98 22.03
C PRO A 104 -14.67 9.89 20.87
N PRO A 105 -13.39 10.23 21.11
CA PRO A 105 -12.39 10.24 20.05
C PRO A 105 -12.37 8.86 19.35
N PRO A 106 -12.19 8.83 18.02
CA PRO A 106 -12.05 7.58 17.31
C PRO A 106 -10.91 6.78 17.94
N VAL A 107 -11.24 5.57 18.38
CA VAL A 107 -10.25 4.64 18.94
C VAL A 107 -9.56 3.98 17.77
N PHE A 108 -8.27 4.27 17.60
CA PHE A 108 -7.43 3.57 16.65
C PHE A 108 -6.61 2.53 17.39
N THR A 109 -6.70 1.29 16.91
CA THR A 109 -5.84 0.20 17.36
C THR A 109 -4.91 -0.13 16.19
N SER A 110 -3.64 0.24 16.31
CA SER A 110 -2.61 -0.28 15.42
C SER A 110 -2.26 -1.68 15.90
N ASP A 111 -2.35 -2.67 15.01
CA ASP A 111 -1.89 -4.03 15.31
C ASP A 111 -0.50 -4.22 14.69
N ASP A 112 0.54 -4.09 15.51
CA ASP A 112 1.95 -4.22 15.14
C ASP A 112 2.32 -5.64 14.67
N ARG A 113 1.45 -6.64 14.85
CA ARG A 113 1.66 -7.99 14.31
C ARG A 113 1.60 -7.98 12.78
N ILE A 114 0.72 -7.16 12.21
CA ILE A 114 0.51 -7.08 10.76
C ILE A 114 1.79 -6.65 10.03
N PRO A 115 2.44 -5.52 10.36
CA PRO A 115 3.69 -5.13 9.70
C PRO A 115 4.83 -6.12 10.01
N ALA A 116 4.89 -6.71 11.20
CA ALA A 116 5.90 -7.70 11.55
C ALA A 116 5.79 -8.98 10.70
N LEU A 117 4.58 -9.51 10.49
CA LEU A 117 4.32 -10.67 9.63
C LEU A 117 4.59 -10.35 8.16
N ALA A 118 4.23 -9.15 7.70
CA ALA A 118 4.57 -8.70 6.35
C ALA A 118 6.10 -8.66 6.14
N GLY A 119 6.86 -8.16 7.13
CA GLY A 119 8.32 -8.18 7.11
C GLY A 119 8.89 -9.60 7.02
N LEU A 120 8.36 -10.55 7.81
CA LEU A 120 8.77 -11.95 7.76
C LEU A 120 8.44 -12.60 6.41
N LEU A 121 7.30 -12.27 5.81
CA LEU A 121 6.93 -12.77 4.48
C LEU A 121 7.89 -12.27 3.40
N VAL A 122 8.26 -10.98 3.43
CA VAL A 122 9.23 -10.40 2.50
C VAL A 122 10.60 -11.05 2.68
N LEU A 123 11.05 -11.26 3.93
CA LEU A 123 12.31 -11.94 4.22
C LEU A 123 12.31 -13.39 3.72
N GLY A 124 11.19 -14.10 3.90
CA GLY A 124 11.02 -15.46 3.39
C GLY A 124 11.04 -15.52 1.86
N LEU A 125 10.41 -14.55 1.19
CA LEU A 125 10.44 -14.45 -0.27
C LEU A 125 11.85 -14.14 -0.77
N ALA A 126 12.56 -13.20 -0.13
CA ALA A 126 13.93 -12.86 -0.48
C ALA A 126 14.87 -14.07 -0.32
N LEU A 127 14.73 -14.82 0.78
CA LEU A 127 15.48 -16.06 0.99
C LEU A 127 15.15 -17.10 -0.10
N ALA A 128 13.88 -17.25 -0.46
CA ALA A 128 13.46 -18.17 -1.52
C ALA A 128 14.02 -17.79 -2.90
N LEU A 129 14.09 -16.50 -3.22
CA LEU A 129 14.65 -15.99 -4.48
C LEU A 129 16.17 -16.13 -4.55
N VAL A 130 16.87 -15.88 -3.44
CA VAL A 130 18.34 -16.04 -3.38
C VAL A 130 18.75 -17.52 -3.44
N THR A 131 17.91 -18.42 -2.93
CA THR A 131 18.19 -19.87 -2.91
C THR A 131 17.56 -20.64 -4.07
N SER A 132 16.75 -20.00 -4.92
CA SER A 132 16.26 -20.62 -6.15
C SER A 132 17.37 -20.66 -7.20
N GLU A 133 17.58 -21.83 -7.79
CA GLU A 133 18.40 -21.96 -9.00
C GLU A 133 17.86 -21.02 -10.08
N PRO A 134 18.74 -20.41 -10.89
CA PRO A 134 18.29 -19.72 -12.09
C PRO A 134 17.52 -20.74 -12.90
N ARG A 135 16.20 -20.54 -13.03
CA ARG A 135 15.41 -21.27 -14.00
C ARG A 135 16.02 -20.88 -15.34
N THR A 136 16.89 -21.72 -15.88
CA THR A 136 17.24 -21.66 -17.30
C THR A 136 15.90 -21.82 -17.99
N ALA A 137 15.38 -20.70 -18.48
CA ALA A 137 14.47 -20.74 -19.61
C ALA A 137 15.33 -21.34 -20.72
N ASP A 138 15.41 -22.67 -20.75
CA ASP A 138 15.77 -23.39 -21.95
C ASP A 138 14.66 -23.04 -22.94
N ALA A 139 14.90 -21.94 -23.64
CA ALA A 139 14.60 -21.85 -25.03
C ALA A 139 15.00 -23.21 -25.60
N ASP A 140 14.00 -23.95 -26.04
CA ASP A 140 14.17 -25.08 -26.93
C ASP A 140 14.11 -24.53 -28.36
N PRO A 141 15.24 -24.16 -29.00
CA PRO A 141 15.24 -23.82 -30.40
C PRO A 141 15.20 -25.06 -31.30
N ASP A 142 15.18 -26.30 -30.78
CA ASP A 142 15.33 -27.52 -31.57
C ASP A 142 14.74 -28.78 -30.88
N ALA A 143 13.45 -28.80 -30.54
CA ALA A 143 12.68 -30.05 -30.44
C ALA A 143 12.59 -30.65 -31.85
N GLY A 144 13.69 -31.27 -32.25
CA GLY A 144 13.88 -31.95 -33.51
C GLY A 144 12.78 -32.98 -33.70
N VAL A 145 11.87 -32.69 -34.62
CA VAL A 145 11.02 -33.69 -35.24
C VAL A 145 11.95 -34.67 -35.97
N PRO A 146 11.97 -35.96 -35.59
CA PRO A 146 12.80 -36.93 -36.28
C PRO A 146 12.31 -37.07 -37.73
N ARG A 147 13.15 -36.71 -38.71
CA ARG A 147 12.94 -36.98 -40.15
C ARG A 147 12.78 -38.47 -40.50
N ALA A 148 12.74 -39.38 -39.53
CA ALA A 148 12.57 -40.82 -39.73
C ALA A 148 11.13 -41.24 -40.08
N GLN A 149 10.14 -40.34 -40.00
CA GLN A 149 8.74 -40.69 -40.24
C GLN A 149 8.24 -40.41 -41.66
N HIS A 150 8.89 -39.52 -42.42
CA HIS A 150 8.47 -39.18 -43.79
C HIS A 150 8.99 -40.17 -44.84
N ASP A 151 10.14 -40.80 -44.61
CA ASP A 151 10.72 -41.77 -45.55
C ASP A 151 10.05 -43.15 -45.49
N ARG A 152 9.31 -43.46 -44.40
CA ARG A 152 8.54 -44.72 -44.29
C ARG A 152 7.21 -44.67 -45.02
N GLU A 153 6.62 -43.49 -45.19
CA GLU A 153 5.33 -43.34 -45.88
C GLU A 153 5.48 -43.41 -47.41
N LEU A 154 6.62 -42.97 -47.96
CA LEU A 154 6.90 -43.02 -49.40
C LEU A 154 7.37 -44.40 -49.90
N ALA A 155 7.83 -45.27 -48.99
CA ALA A 155 8.22 -46.65 -49.33
C ALA A 155 7.05 -47.66 -49.29
N ALA A 156 5.88 -47.28 -48.76
CA ALA A 156 4.74 -48.17 -48.57
C ALA A 156 3.71 -48.14 -49.72
N TRP A 157 3.92 -47.33 -50.76
CA TRP A 157 3.04 -47.29 -51.94
C TRP A 157 3.81 -47.66 -53.21
N THR A 158 3.90 -48.96 -53.47
CA THR A 158 4.13 -49.49 -54.82
C THR A 158 2.81 -50.06 -55.34
N PRO A 159 2.15 -49.46 -56.35
CA PRO A 159 1.01 -50.09 -56.99
C PRO A 159 1.49 -51.31 -57.78
N GLU A 160 0.94 -52.46 -57.44
CA GLU A 160 1.09 -53.74 -58.13
C GLU A 160 0.61 -53.58 -59.57
N LYS A 161 1.46 -53.99 -60.53
CA LYS A 161 1.19 -53.91 -61.96
C LYS A 161 0.13 -54.94 -62.36
N GLY A 162 -0.87 -54.49 -63.13
CA GLY A 162 -1.60 -55.35 -64.07
C GLY A 162 -0.79 -55.65 -65.32
#